data_AF-A0A966KF97-F1
#
_entry.id   AF-A0A966KF97-F1
#
_cell.length_a   1.000
_cell.length_b   1.000
_cell.length_c   1.000
_cell.angle_alpha   90.00
_cell.angle_beta   90.00
_cell.angle_gamma   90.00
#
_symmetry.space_group_name_H-M   'P 1'
#
loop_
_entity.id
_entity.type
_entity.pdbx_description
1 polymer ?
#
loop_
_entity_poly.entity_id
_entity_poly.type
_entity_poly.pdbx_seq_one_letter_code
_entity_poly.pdbx_strand_id
1 'polypeptide(L)' 'MNANCPLCTADGGDLIWKNDVLRVILANEPDYPGFCRVIWNTHVAEMTNLAIANR' A
#
# COMPACT_ATOMS: atom_id res chain seq x y z
N MET A 1 -3.91 -3.30 12.51
CA MET A 1 -3.31 -4.41 11.76
C MET A 1 -4.33 -5.53 11.73
N ASN A 2 -4.76 -5.98 10.55
CA ASN A 2 -5.79 -7.01 10.40
C ASN A 2 -5.16 -8.27 9.79
N ALA A 3 -5.19 -9.39 10.53
CA ALA A 3 -4.55 -10.65 10.13
C ALA A 3 -5.17 -11.28 8.87
N ASN A 4 -6.40 -10.89 8.50
CA ASN A 4 -7.08 -11.39 7.31
C ASN A 4 -6.95 -10.44 6.10
N CYS A 5 -6.15 -9.37 6.20
CA CYS A 5 -5.98 -8.41 5.13
C CYS A 5 -4.63 -8.62 4.43
N PRO A 6 -4.59 -8.93 3.11
CA PRO A 6 -3.35 -9.20 2.39
C PRO A 6 -2.41 -7.97 2.37
N LEU A 7 -2.97 -6.76 2.36
CA LEU A 7 -2.19 -5.52 2.43
C LEU A 7 -1.64 -5.23 3.84
N CYS A 8 -2.12 -5.92 4.87
CA CYS A 8 -1.55 -5.84 6.22
C CYS A 8 -0.52 -6.94 6.49
N THR A 9 -0.67 -8.10 5.85
CA THR A 9 0.18 -9.27 6.12
C THR A 9 1.40 -9.36 5.21
N ALA A 10 1.41 -8.66 4.09
CA ALA A 10 2.54 -8.61 3.16
C ALA A 10 2.70 -7.21 2.55
N ASP A 11 3.88 -6.95 1.97
CA ASP A 11 4.14 -5.69 1.30
C ASP A 11 3.29 -5.51 0.03
N GLY A 12 2.91 -6.61 -0.64
CA GLY A 12 2.03 -6.61 -1.81
C GLY A 12 2.74 -6.60 -3.16
N GLY A 13 4.06 -6.79 -3.16
CA GLY A 13 4.96 -6.84 -4.31
C GLY A 13 6.39 -6.50 -3.87
N ASP A 14 7.26 -6.14 -4.82
CA ASP A 14 8.65 -5.80 -4.50
C ASP A 14 8.74 -4.40 -3.90
N LEU A 15 9.30 -4.29 -2.69
CA LEU A 15 9.40 -3.02 -1.99
C LEU A 15 10.43 -2.09 -2.65
N ILE A 16 9.98 -0.93 -3.09
CA ILE A 16 10.84 0.09 -3.71
C ILE A 16 11.21 1.17 -2.68
N TRP A 17 10.22 1.63 -1.92
CA TRP A 17 10.37 2.72 -0.96
C TRP A 17 9.36 2.61 0.18
N LYS A 18 9.71 3.08 1.37
CA LYS A 18 8.84 3.06 2.55
C LYS A 18 9.18 4.18 3.53
N ASN A 19 8.15 4.71 4.18
CA ASN A 19 8.27 5.49 5.41
C ASN A 19 7.24 5.01 6.44
N ASP A 20 7.02 5.79 7.50
CA ASP A 20 6.08 5.44 8.57
C ASP A 20 4.61 5.44 8.12
N VAL A 21 4.26 6.24 7.12
CA VAL A 21 2.87 6.46 6.68
C VAL A 21 2.44 5.46 5.61
N LEU A 22 3.30 5.24 4.62
CA LEU A 22 2.99 4.43 3.45
C LEU A 22 4.22 3.72 2.89
N ARG A 23 3.99 2.85 1.92
CA ARG A 23 5.02 2.21 1.11
C ARG A 23 4.66 2.22 -0.37
N VAL A 24 5.69 2.12 -1.20
CA VAL A 24 5.59 1.98 -2.66
C VAL A 24 6.20 0.66 -3.06
N ILE A 25 5.45 -0.14 -3.82
CA ILE A 25 5.87 -1.45 -4.31
C ILE A 25 5.76 -1.53 -5.84
N LEU A 26 6.57 -2.38 -6.45
CA LEU A 26 6.37 -2.87 -7.82
C LEU A 26 5.42 -4.05 -7.76
N ALA A 27 4.29 -3.97 -8.45
CA ALA A 27 3.22 -4.98 -8.36
C ALA A 27 3.48 -6.24 -9.18
N ASN A 28 4.50 -6.23 -10.04
CA ASN A 28 4.86 -7.35 -10.92
C ASN A 28 3.71 -7.86 -11.80
N GLU A 29 2.86 -6.94 -12.27
CA GLU A 29 1.77 -7.25 -13.20
C GLU A 29 2.36 -7.51 -14.61
N PRO A 30 2.22 -8.72 -15.18
CA PRO A 30 2.90 -9.09 -16.43
C PRO A 30 2.57 -8.17 -17.62
N ASP A 31 1.33 -7.71 -17.69
CA ASP A 31 0.84 -6.84 -18.77
C ASP A 31 1.19 -5.37 -18.56
N TYR A 32 1.69 -5.00 -17.37
CA TYR A 32 2.01 -3.61 -17.01
C TYR A 32 3.40 -3.49 -16.37
N PRO A 33 4.48 -3.55 -17.18
CA PRO A 33 5.83 -3.30 -16.69
C PRO A 33 5.95 -1.94 -16.01
N GLY A 34 6.51 -1.93 -14.80
CA GLY A 34 6.66 -0.70 -14.00
C GLY A 34 5.42 -0.28 -13.21
N PHE A 35 4.33 -1.06 -13.23
CA PHE A 35 3.14 -0.73 -12.45
C PHE A 35 3.42 -0.77 -10.94
N CYS A 36 3.30 0.39 -10.31
CA CYS A 36 3.55 0.57 -8.89
C CYS A 36 2.24 0.77 -8.12
N ARG A 37 2.23 0.34 -6.86
CA ARG A 37 1.14 0.62 -5.91
C ARG A 37 1.67 1.45 -4.74
N VAL A 38 0.91 2.46 -4.35
CA VAL A 38 1.12 3.24 -3.13
C VAL A 38 0.15 2.73 -2.09
N ILE A 39 0.66 2.18 -0.98
CA ILE A 39 -0.13 1.45 0.00
C ILE A 39 0.06 2.10 1.37
N TRP A 40 -1.05 2.50 2.00
CA TRP A 40 -1.04 3.00 3.38
C TRP A 40 -0.61 1.89 4.35
N ASN A 41 0.26 2.21 5.31
CA ASN A 41 0.71 1.21 6.28
C ASN A 41 -0.39 0.86 7.28
N THR A 42 -1.21 1.84 7.68
CA THR A 42 -2.37 1.61 8.54
C THR A 42 -3.54 1.07 7.72
N HIS A 43 -4.25 0.08 8.27
CA HIS A 43 -5.45 -0.47 7.67
C HIS A 43 -6.59 0.56 7.70
N VAL A 44 -6.95 1.09 6.54
CA VAL A 44 -8.05 2.04 6.36
C VAL A 44 -8.81 1.66 5.10
N ALA A 45 -10.13 1.64 5.17
CA ALA A 45 -10.98 1.18 4.07
C ALA A 45 -11.16 2.23 2.96
N GLU A 46 -11.30 3.51 3.34
CA GLU A 46 -11.66 4.60 2.42
C GLU A 46 -10.74 5.80 2.61
N MET A 47 -10.47 6.55 1.53
CA MET A 47 -9.70 7.81 1.59
C MET A 47 -10.35 8.85 2.53
N THR A 48 -11.68 8.86 2.60
CA THR A 48 -12.44 9.75 3.48
C THR A 48 -12.26 9.42 4.96
N ASN A 49 -11.78 8.22 5.31
CA ASN A 49 -11.47 7.84 6.68
C ASN A 49 -10.09 8.35 7.13
N LEU A 50 -9.27 8.88 6.22
CA LEU A 50 -8.03 9.58 6.55
C LEU A 50 -8.35 11.03 6.99
N ALA A 51 -7.54 11.55 7.91
CA ALA A 51 -7.54 12.98 8.23
C ALA A 51 -7.23 13.80 6.96
N ILE A 52 -7.77 15.02 6.88
CA ILE A 52 -7.65 15.86 5.67
C ILE A 52 -6.18 16.07 5.25
N ALA A 53 -5.27 16.24 6.21
CA ALA A 53 -3.84 16.42 5.94
C ALA A 53 -3.13 15.18 5.37
N ASN A 54 -3.79 14.01 5.41
CA ASN A 54 -3.24 12.71 5.04
C ASN A 54 -3.91 12.13 3.78
N ARG A 55 -4.75 12.90 3.08
CA ARG A 55 -5.37 12.52 1.80
C ARG A 55 -4.53 13.06 0.65
#